data_AF-A0A1I1ZUB2-F1
#
_entry.id   AF-A0A1I1ZUB2-F1
#
_cell.length_a   1.000
_cell.length_b   1.000
_cell.length_c   1.000
_cell.angle_alpha   90.00
_cell.angle_beta   90.00
_cell.angle_gamma   90.00
#
_symmetry.space_group_name_H-M   'P 1'
#
loop_
_entity.id
_entity.type
_entity.pdbx_description
1 polymer ?
#
loop_
_entity_poly.entity_id
_entity_poly.type
_entity_poly.pdbx_seq_one_letter_code
_entity_poly.pdbx_strand_id
1 'polypeptide(L)'
;MLKTITIDVSDSVFESEMPASMYITKEELNDTDEYIVSIPSVNFSCYISGVDDYKALLELNIFAFPHYRENLVKVIRSNINLLID
;
A
#
# COMPACT_ATOMS: atom_id res chain seq x y z
N MET A 1 3.47 -19.15 -3.47
CA MET A 1 2.04 -18.88 -3.68
C MET A 1 1.83 -17.36 -3.71
N LEU A 2 0.85 -16.84 -4.46
CA LEU A 2 0.49 -15.43 -4.39
C LEU A 2 -0.71 -15.27 -3.46
N LYS A 3 -0.58 -14.43 -2.42
CA LYS A 3 -1.67 -14.11 -1.49
C LYS A 3 -1.99 -12.63 -1.63
N THR A 4 -3.21 -12.30 -2.04
CA THR A 4 -3.64 -10.92 -2.25
C THR A 4 -4.81 -10.58 -1.34
N ILE A 5 -4.74 -9.43 -0.69
CA ILE A 5 -5.88 -8.81 -0.01
C ILE A 5 -6.30 -7.54 -0.76
N THR A 6 -7.59 -7.24 -0.70
CA THR A 6 -8.18 -6.01 -1.24
C THR A 6 -8.73 -5.19 -0.10
N ILE A 7 -8.43 -3.90 -0.10
CA ILE A 7 -8.81 -2.94 0.95
C ILE A 7 -9.49 -1.76 0.27
N ASP A 8 -10.69 -1.41 0.71
CA ASP A 8 -11.30 -0.12 0.33
C ASP A 8 -10.53 1.00 1.04
N VAL A 9 -9.99 1.93 0.24
CA VAL A 9 -9.19 3.05 0.74
C VAL A 9 -9.81 4.40 0.41
N SER A 10 -11.05 4.40 -0.10
CA SER A 10 -11.77 5.60 -0.52
C SER A 10 -11.85 6.63 0.60
N ASP A 11 -12.21 6.19 1.81
CA ASP A 11 -12.29 7.08 2.98
C ASP A 11 -10.95 7.20 3.70
N SER A 12 -10.31 6.07 4.02
CA SER A 12 -9.11 6.05 4.87
C SER A 12 -7.88 6.70 4.26
N VAL A 13 -7.78 6.75 2.92
CA VAL A 13 -6.66 7.38 2.21
C VAL A 13 -7.10 8.66 1.49
N PHE A 14 -8.23 8.60 0.79
CA PHE A 14 -8.69 9.68 -0.08
C PHE A 14 -9.85 10.50 0.50
N GLU A 15 -10.20 10.33 1.79
CA GLU A 15 -11.17 11.17 2.50
C GLU A 15 -12.52 11.32 1.77
N SER A 16 -12.95 10.23 1.13
CA SER A 16 -14.16 10.16 0.31
C SER A 16 -14.17 11.06 -0.94
N GLU A 17 -13.04 11.67 -1.33
CA GLU A 17 -12.91 12.45 -2.56
C GLU A 17 -13.01 11.58 -3.83
N MET A 18 -12.59 10.31 -3.74
CA MET A 18 -12.70 9.38 -4.86
C MET A 18 -12.84 7.92 -4.41
N PRO A 19 -13.55 7.09 -5.19
CA PRO A 19 -13.56 5.65 -4.98
C PRO A 19 -12.20 5.05 -5.31
N ALA A 20 -11.65 4.27 -4.39
CA ALA A 20 -10.35 3.64 -4.58
C ALA A 20 -10.24 2.32 -3.80
N SER A 21 -9.65 1.33 -4.45
CA SER A 21 -9.30 0.05 -3.83
C SER A 21 -7.79 -0.17 -3.92
N MET A 22 -7.20 -0.56 -2.80
CA MET A 22 -5.80 -0.93 -2.69
C MET A 22 -5.68 -2.46 -2.67
N TYR A 23 -4.72 -2.97 -3.43
CA TYR A 23 -4.35 -4.38 -3.43
C TYR A 23 -2.98 -4.52 -2.80
N ILE A 24 -2.85 -5.41 -1.81
CA ILE A 24 -1.55 -5.83 -1.27
C ILE A 24 -1.37 -7.29 -1.64
N THR A 25 -0.35 -7.58 -2.44
CA THR A 25 0.00 -8.93 -2.88
C THR A 25 1.32 -9.33 -2.25
N LYS A 26 1.32 -10.40 -1.46
CA LYS A 26 2.55 -11.06 -1.00
C LYS A 26 3.08 -11.95 -2.11
N GLU A 27 4.33 -11.74 -2.48
CA GLU A 27 5.03 -12.56 -3.43
C GLU A 27 5.98 -13.50 -2.69
N GLU A 28 5.66 -14.80 -2.68
CA GLU A 28 6.56 -15.82 -2.12
C GLU A 28 7.64 -16.21 -3.13
N LEU A 29 8.53 -15.26 -3.44
CA LEU A 29 9.76 -15.52 -4.20
C LEU A 29 10.93 -15.45 -3.23
N ASN A 30 11.32 -16.61 -2.68
CA ASN A 30 12.48 -16.83 -1.79
C ASN A 30 12.30 -16.36 -0.32
N ASP A 31 13.37 -16.45 0.48
CA ASP A 31 13.43 -16.18 1.94
C ASP A 31 13.17 -14.70 2.33
N THR A 32 12.56 -13.90 1.45
CA THR A 32 12.29 -12.47 1.66
C THR A 32 10.80 -12.19 1.51
N ASP A 33 10.19 -11.63 2.56
CA ASP A 33 8.80 -11.17 2.50
C ASP A 33 8.72 -9.88 1.68
N GLU A 34 8.44 -10.01 0.38
CA GLU A 34 8.17 -8.86 -0.50
C GLU A 34 6.67 -8.71 -0.78
N TYR A 35 6.21 -7.46 -0.76
CA TYR A 35 4.81 -7.10 -0.98
C TYR A 35 4.69 -6.07 -2.10
N ILE A 36 3.76 -6.31 -3.02
CA ILE A 36 3.36 -5.36 -4.05
C ILE A 36 2.09 -4.67 -3.57
N VAL A 37 2.16 -3.35 -3.40
CA VAL A 37 1.00 -2.50 -3.09
C VAL A 37 0.59 -1.77 -4.37
N SER A 38 -0.69 -1.79 -4.73
CA SER A 38 -1.20 -1.07 -5.90
C SER A 38 -2.56 -0.42 -5.66
N ILE A 39 -2.76 0.75 -6.25
CA ILE A 39 -4.05 1.48 -6.31
C ILE A 39 -4.26 1.89 -7.78
N PRO A 40 -4.96 1.05 -8.57
CA PRO A 40 -5.11 1.28 -10.02
C PRO A 40 -5.80 2.59 -10.39
N SER A 41 -6.75 3.06 -9.59
CA SER A 41 -7.52 4.28 -9.87
C SER A 41 -6.68 5.55 -9.92
N VAL A 42 -5.46 5.51 -9.35
CA VAL A 42 -4.50 6.62 -9.34
C VAL A 42 -3.16 6.24 -9.97
N ASN A 43 -3.10 5.14 -10.73
CA ASN A 43 -1.89 4.61 -11.36
C ASN A 43 -0.70 4.45 -10.39
N PHE A 44 -0.98 4.06 -9.15
CA PHE A 44 0.05 3.89 -8.12
C PHE A 44 0.40 2.41 -7.92
N SER A 45 1.69 2.13 -7.83
CA SER A 45 2.21 0.83 -7.39
C SER A 45 3.60 0.98 -6.74
N CYS A 46 3.88 0.20 -5.71
CA CYS A 46 5.19 0.14 -5.07
C CYS A 46 5.50 -1.25 -4.52
N TYR A 47 6.78 -1.52 -4.29
CA TYR A 47 7.27 -2.68 -3.54
C TYR A 47 7.54 -2.27 -2.09
N ILE A 48 7.23 -3.17 -1.16
CA ILE A 48 7.53 -3.04 0.27
C ILE A 48 8.24 -4.31 0.71
N SER A 49 9.49 -4.18 1.13
CA SER A 49 10.33 -5.26 1.67
C SER A 49 10.88 -4.94 3.07
N GLY A 50 10.77 -3.68 3.52
CA GLY A 50 11.25 -3.29 4.84
C GLY A 50 10.78 -1.92 5.34
N VAL A 51 11.32 -1.52 6.50
CA VAL A 51 10.93 -0.27 7.18
C VAL A 51 11.29 0.97 6.36
N ASP A 52 12.37 0.91 5.59
CA ASP A 52 12.87 2.06 4.83
C ASP A 52 11.99 2.39 3.62
N ASP A 53 11.25 1.41 3.07
CA ASP A 53 10.31 1.67 1.97
C ASP A 53 9.14 2.56 2.40
N TYR A 54 8.69 2.44 3.65
CA TYR A 54 7.66 3.34 4.19
C TYR A 54 8.16 4.77 4.31
N LYS A 55 9.45 4.97 4.62
CA LYS A 55 10.05 6.32 4.65
C LYS A 55 10.12 6.88 3.24
N ALA A 56 10.58 6.08 2.28
CA ALA A 56 10.62 6.47 0.88
C ALA A 56 9.23 6.90 0.38
N LEU A 57 8.18 6.14 0.69
CA LEU A 57 6.79 6.48 0.33
C LEU A 57 6.34 7.87 0.83
N LEU A 58 6.78 8.28 2.03
CA LEU A 58 6.42 9.60 2.58
C LEU A 58 7.09 10.75 1.82
N GLU A 59 8.28 10.51 1.28
CA GLU A 59 9.09 11.47 0.52
C GLU A 59 8.67 11.60 -0.96
N LEU A 60 8.00 10.57 -1.51
CA LEU A 60 7.53 10.59 -2.90
C LEU A 60 6.45 11.64 -3.12
N ASN A 61 6.48 12.32 -4.27
CA ASN A 61 5.39 13.22 -4.67
C ASN A 61 4.35 12.50 -5.54
N ILE A 62 3.73 11.46 -4.99
CA ILE A 62 2.78 10.57 -5.70
C ILE A 62 1.32 11.04 -5.67
N PHE A 63 0.94 11.84 -4.67
CA PHE A 63 -0.39 12.38 -4.50
C PHE A 63 -0.34 13.89 -4.40
N ALA A 64 -1.39 14.56 -4.89
CA ALA A 64 -1.53 16.01 -4.83
C ALA A 64 -1.46 16.55 -3.39
N PHE A 65 -1.98 15.77 -2.44
CA PHE A 65 -2.02 16.13 -1.04
C PHE A 65 -1.04 15.29 -0.21
N PRO A 66 -0.13 15.92 0.58
CA PRO A 66 0.83 15.20 1.40
C PRO A 66 0.23 14.22 2.40
N HIS A 67 -0.90 14.57 3.02
CA HIS A 67 -1.54 13.74 4.04
C HIS A 67 -2.07 12.39 3.48
N TYR A 68 -2.39 12.31 2.19
CA TYR A 68 -2.76 11.04 1.56
C TYR A 68 -1.63 10.01 1.62
N ARG A 69 -0.37 10.45 1.59
CA ARG A 69 0.79 9.55 1.71
C ARG A 69 0.94 9.00 3.13
N GLU A 70 0.73 9.86 4.12
CA GLU A 70 0.72 9.44 5.52
C GLU A 70 -0.40 8.44 5.80
N ASN A 71 -1.58 8.70 5.26
CA ASN A 71 -2.72 7.81 5.36
C ASN A 71 -2.46 6.48 4.65
N LEU A 72 -1.93 6.52 3.42
CA LEU A 72 -1.55 5.33 2.67
C LEU A 72 -0.57 4.45 3.48
N VAL A 73 0.50 5.03 4.01
CA VAL A 73 1.49 4.30 4.82
C VAL A 73 0.85 3.66 6.06
N LYS A 74 -0.07 4.38 6.74
CA LYS A 74 -0.81 3.81 7.89
C LYS A 74 -1.64 2.61 7.44
N VAL A 75 -2.42 2.73 6.36
CA VAL A 75 -3.28 1.64 5.88
C VAL A 75 -2.46 0.42 5.45
N ILE A 76 -1.34 0.61 4.74
CA ILE A 76 -0.45 -0.50 4.35
C ILE A 76 0.03 -1.23 5.61
N ARG A 77 0.61 -0.50 6.58
CA ARG A 77 1.17 -1.11 7.81
C ARG A 77 0.11 -1.84 8.64
N SER A 78 -1.12 -1.34 8.69
CA SER A 78 -2.20 -1.99 9.44
C SER A 78 -2.69 -3.28 8.80
N ASN A 79 -2.53 -3.45 7.48
CA ASN A 79 -3.11 -4.58 6.76
C ASN A 79 -2.07 -5.60 6.26
N ILE A 80 -0.80 -5.22 6.11
CA ILE A 80 0.25 -6.11 5.60
C ILE A 80 0.42 -7.36 6.46
N ASN A 81 0.17 -7.26 7.77
CA ASN A 81 0.24 -8.39 8.71
C ASN A 81 -0.85 -9.45 8.45
N LEU A 82 -1.94 -9.13 7.73
CA LEU A 82 -2.96 -10.12 7.35
C LEU A 82 -2.43 -11.14 6.33
N LEU A 83 -1.29 -10.85 5.73
CA LEU A 83 -0.60 -11.72 4.77
C LEU A 83 0.53 -12.54 5.42
N ILE A 84 0.86 -12.28 6.68
CA ILE A 84 1.80 -13.08 7.48
C ILE A 84 1.02 -14.26 8.06
N ASP A 85 1.54 -15.48 7.90
CA ASP A 85 0.93 -16.71 8.44
C ASP A 85 1.29 -16.93 9.92
#